data_AF-A0AAE4L306-F1
#
_entry.id   AF-A0AAE4L306-F1
#
_cell.length_a   1.000
_cell.length_b   1.000
_cell.length_c   1.000
_cell.angle_alpha   90.00
_cell.angle_beta   90.00
_cell.angle_gamma   90.00
#
_symmetry.space_group_name_H-M   'P 1'
#
loop_
_entity.id
_entity.type
_entity.pdbx_description
1 polymer ?
#
loop_
_entity_poly.entity_id
_entity_poly.type
_entity_poly.pdbx_seq_one_letter_code
_entity_poly.pdbx_strand_id
1 'polypeptide(L)' 'MEYILKNYKLIVSLNSKGGALTSIKNNEGLEYLWQGDESYWSGQAPVLFPICGSLT' A
#
# COMPACT_ATOMS: atom_id res chain seq x y z
N MET A 1 -1.80 13.36 0.72
CA MET A 1 -1.00 13.53 1.95
C MET A 1 -0.65 12.15 2.44
N GLU A 2 0.59 11.90 2.83
CA GLU A 2 0.98 10.60 3.37
C GLU A 2 0.86 10.62 4.89
N TYR A 3 0.36 9.52 5.45
CA TYR A 3 0.28 9.28 6.88
C TYR A 3 1.12 8.06 7.24
N ILE A 4 1.77 8.13 8.41
CA ILE A 4 2.63 7.05 8.92
C ILE A 4 2.11 6.62 10.28
N LEU A 5 1.89 5.32 10.42
CA LEU A 5 1.59 4.65 11.68
C LEU A 5 2.77 3.75 12.04
N LYS A 6 3.20 3.80 13.31
CA LYS A 6 4.35 3.02 13.78
C LYS A 6 4.06 2.38 15.12
N ASN A 7 4.55 1.16 15.31
CA ASN A 7 4.66 0.52 16.61
C ASN A 7 6.04 -0.16 16.77
N TYR A 8 6.18 -1.02 17.77
CA TYR A 8 7.43 -1.72 18.06
C TYR A 8 7.73 -2.88 17.10
N LYS A 9 6.85 -3.20 16.15
CA LYS A 9 7.06 -4.27 15.15
C LYS A 9 7.13 -3.73 13.73
N LEU A 10 6.30 -2.74 13.39
CA LEU A 10 6.04 -2.31 12.03
C LEU A 10 5.96 -0.78 11.90
N ILE A 11 6.31 -0.31 10.70
CA ILE A 11 6.05 1.03 10.19
C ILE A 11 5.16 0.87 8.95
N VAL A 12 4.00 1.53 8.94
CA VAL A 12 3.02 1.46 7.87
C VAL A 12 2.76 2.86 7.34
N SER A 13 2.85 3.03 6.02
CA SER A 13 2.52 4.28 5.33
C SER A 13 1.27 4.12 4.48
N LEU A 14 0.48 5.18 4.39
CA LEU A 14 -0.74 5.22 3.57
C LEU A 14 -1.00 6.60 2.96
N ASN A 15 -1.60 6.60 1.77
CA ASN A 15 -2.01 7.81 1.10
C ASN A 15 -3.44 8.18 1.51
N SER A 16 -3.61 9.44 1.94
CA SER A 16 -4.91 10.01 2.25
C SER A 16 -5.88 9.97 1.06
N LYS A 17 -5.35 10.03 -0.17
CA LYS A 17 -6.13 9.87 -1.39
C LYS A 17 -6.42 8.38 -1.59
N GLY A 18 -7.68 8.00 -1.44
CA GLY A 18 -8.14 6.62 -1.60
C GLY A 18 -7.82 5.70 -0.42
N GLY A 19 -7.11 6.17 0.62
CA GLY A 19 -6.78 5.37 1.80
C GLY A 19 -5.85 4.18 1.52
N ALA A 20 -5.17 4.18 0.38
CA ALA A 20 -4.33 3.07 -0.06
C ALA A 20 -3.03 2.99 0.74
N LEU A 21 -2.65 1.78 1.15
CA LEU A 21 -1.35 1.53 1.78
C LEU A 21 -0.24 1.70 0.73
N THR A 22 0.89 2.28 1.14
CA THR A 22 2.06 2.51 0.29
C THR A 22 3.30 1.76 0.77
N SER A 23 3.37 1.38 2.05
CA SER A 23 4.50 0.62 2.62
C SER A 23 4.09 -0.11 3.90
N ILE A 24 4.66 -1.30 4.12
CA ILE A 24 4.60 -2.05 5.38
C ILE A 24 6.00 -2.60 5.61
N LYS A 25 6.77 -1.98 6.52
CA LYS A 25 8.13 -2.41 6.86
C LYS A 25 8.24 -2.93 8.27
N ASN A 26 9.02 -3.99 8.49
CA ASN A 26 9.47 -4.32 9.84
C ASN A 26 10.63 -3.42 10.29
N ASN A 27 11.02 -3.57 11.55
CA ASN A 27 12.16 -2.83 12.12
C ASN A 27 13.53 -3.23 11.53
N GLU A 28 13.61 -4.37 10.85
CA GLU A 28 14.82 -4.84 10.16
C GLU A 28 14.93 -4.26 8.73
N GLY A 29 13.92 -3.51 8.29
CA GLY A 29 13.87 -2.86 6.98
C GLY A 29 13.28 -3.70 5.85
N LEU A 30 12.79 -4.91 6.14
CA LEU A 30 12.09 -5.74 5.16
C LEU A 30 10.76 -5.08 4.79
N GLU A 31 10.60 -4.77 3.51
CA GLU A 31 9.35 -4.28 2.92
C GLU A 31 8.46 -5.47 2.52
N TYR A 32 7.26 -5.53 3.10
CA TYR A 32 6.28 -6.57 2.82
C TYR A 32 5.32 -6.18 1.70
N LEU A 33 5.07 -4.88 1.50
CA LEU A 33 4.14 -4.43 0.47
C LEU A 33 4.86 -4.26 -0.87
N TRP A 34 4.27 -4.84 -1.91
CA TRP A 34 4.75 -4.66 -3.28
C TRP A 34 4.89 -3.19 -3.64
N GLN A 35 6.03 -2.82 -4.22
CA GLN A 35 6.39 -1.43 -4.49
C GLN A 35 6.03 -0.94 -5.90
N GLY A 36 5.43 -1.78 -6.75
CA GLY A 36 4.89 -1.34 -8.03
C GLY A 36 5.87 -1.37 -9.21
N ASP A 37 6.78 -2.35 -9.27
CA ASP A 37 7.63 -2.53 -10.46
C ASP A 37 6.74 -2.80 -11.69
N GLU A 38 6.75 -1.84 -12.62
CA GLU A 38 5.91 -1.83 -13.81
C GLU A 38 6.18 -3.03 -14.74
N SER A 39 7.36 -3.64 -14.65
CA SER A 39 7.70 -4.87 -15.39
C SER A 39 6.77 -6.03 -15.05
N TYR A 40 6.14 -6.00 -13.87
CA TYR A 40 5.23 -7.03 -13.38
C TYR A 40 3.83 -6.46 -13.13
N TRP A 41 3.74 -5.41 -12.33
CA TRP A 41 2.50 -4.72 -12.01
C TRP A 41 2.79 -3.35 -11.40
N SER A 42 2.32 -2.29 -12.05
CA SER A 42 2.50 -0.91 -11.62
C SER A 42 1.61 -0.49 -10.43
N GLY A 43 0.63 -1.33 -10.05
CA GLY A 43 -0.23 -1.08 -8.89
C GLY A 43 0.40 -1.51 -7.56
N GLN A 44 -0.32 -1.29 -6.47
CA GLN A 44 0.10 -1.66 -5.10
C GLN A 44 -1.08 -2.18 -4.26
N ALA A 45 -1.66 -1.38 -3.37
CA ALA A 45 -2.81 -1.79 -2.55
C ALA A 45 -3.99 -0.84 -2.74
N PRO A 46 -4.63 -0.82 -3.94
CA PRO A 46 -5.79 0.02 -4.18
C PRO A 46 -6.99 -0.43 -3.33
N VAL A 47 -7.73 0.53 -2.81
CA VAL A 47 -9.04 0.27 -2.19
C VAL A 47 -10.08 0.20 -3.31
N LEU A 48 -10.72 -0.96 -3.45
CA LEU A 48 -11.74 -1.19 -4.48
C LEU A 48 -13.14 -1.02 -3.89
N PHE A 49 -13.82 0.06 -4.26
CA PHE A 49 -15.17 0.39 -3.80
C PHE A 49 -15.83 1.41 -4.76
N PRO A 50 -17.16 1.36 -4.99
CA PRO A 50 -18.13 0.34 -4.55
C PRO A 50 -18.16 -0.93 -5.41
N ILE A 51 -17.35 -0.98 -6.47
CA ILE A 51 -17.34 -2.07 -7.45
C ILE A 51 -15.89 -2.53 -7.62
N CYS A 52 -15.71 -3.83 -7.80
CA CYS A 52 -14.42 -4.45 -8.09
C CYS A 52 -14.39 -4.96 -9.53
N GLY A 53 -13.31 -4.70 -10.28
CA GLY A 53 -13.14 -5.22 -11.64
C GLY A 53 -13.93 -4.47 -12.71
N SER A 54 -14.24 -5.15 -13.81
CA SER A 54 -15.00 -4.58 -14.93
C SER A 54 -16.50 -4.86 -14.79
N LEU A 55 -17.33 -3.96 -15.33
CA LEU A 55 -18.80 -4.10 -15.41
C LEU A 55 -19.29 -4.59 -16.77
N THR A 56 -18.37 -4.74 -17.73
CA THR A 56 -18.65 -5.00 -19.14
C THR A 56 -18.47 -6.47 -19.50
#